data_AF-A0A7X8Z1R4-F1
#
_entry.id   AF-A0A7X8Z1R4-F1
#
_cell.length_a   1.000
_cell.length_b   1.000
_cell.length_c   1.000
_cell.angle_alpha   90.00
_cell.angle_beta   90.00
_cell.angle_gamma   90.00
#
_symmetry.space_group_name_H-M   'P 1'
#
loop_
_entity.id
_entity.type
_entity.pdbx_description
1 polymer ?
#
loop_
_entity_poly.entity_id
_entity_poly.type
_entity_poly.pdbx_seq_one_letter_code
_entity_poly.pdbx_strand_id
1 'polypeptide(L)'
;MKISEIRDMKTDELHGELDRLRRHLFDLRSQAVTEKLQDPTLLTKAKRNIARVFTVLSERGEDSVEQKQYHMEALASHRKG
;
A
#
# COMPACT_ATOMS: atom_id res chain seq x y z
N MET A 1 5.92 -10.29 0.08
CA MET A 1 7.01 -10.06 1.05
C MET A 1 6.79 -10.95 2.26
N LYS A 2 7.87 -11.47 2.85
CA LYS A 2 7.79 -12.19 4.13
C LYS A 2 7.69 -11.16 5.27
N ILE A 3 7.08 -11.57 6.38
CA ILE A 3 6.91 -10.68 7.54
C ILE A 3 8.24 -10.36 8.23
N SER A 4 9.19 -11.30 8.21
CA SER A 4 10.54 -11.10 8.78
C SER A 4 11.26 -9.93 8.09
N GLU A 5 11.26 -9.92 6.75
CA GLU A 5 11.87 -8.86 5.94
C GLU A 5 11.29 -7.49 6.29
N ILE A 6 9.98 -7.39 6.50
CA ILE A 6 9.30 -6.15 6.89
C ILE A 6 9.72 -5.72 8.30
N ARG A 7 9.85 -6.66 9.24
CA ARG A 7 10.25 -6.35 10.62
C ARG A 7 11.71 -5.91 10.73
N ASP A 8 12.57 -6.33 9.80
CA ASP A 8 13.99 -5.96 9.77
C ASP A 8 14.22 -4.55 9.19
N MET A 9 13.25 -3.98 8.46
CA MET A 9 13.33 -2.62 7.91
C MET A 9 13.23 -1.56 9.01
N LYS A 10 13.93 -0.43 8.85
CA LYS A 10 13.77 0.75 9.71
C LYS A 10 12.41 1.40 9.46
N THR A 11 11.93 2.19 10.41
CA THR A 11 10.62 2.86 10.31
C THR A 11 10.52 3.75 9.07
N ASP A 12 11.55 4.54 8.77
CA ASP A 12 11.58 5.37 7.55
C ASP A 12 11.56 4.53 6.25
N GLU A 13 12.23 3.38 6.25
CA GLU A 13 12.23 2.44 5.12
C GLU A 13 10.86 1.81 4.93
N LEU A 14 10.13 1.53 6.03
CA LEU A 14 8.75 1.05 5.98
C LEU A 14 7.80 2.07 5.37
N HIS A 15 7.96 3.36 5.71
CA HIS A 15 7.19 4.43 5.08
C HIS A 15 7.47 4.51 3.57
N GLY A 16 8.74 4.44 3.16
CA GLY A 16 9.12 4.42 1.74
C GLY A 16 8.59 3.21 0.98
N GLU A 17 8.66 2.02 1.59
CA GLU A 17 8.14 0.79 1.00
C GLU A 17 6.61 0.79 0.92
N LEU A 18 5.93 1.37 1.91
CA LEU A 18 4.48 1.55 1.88
C LEU A 18 4.05 2.39 0.68
N ASP A 19 4.74 3.49 0.40
CA ASP A 19 4.46 4.35 -0.75
C ASP A 19 4.76 3.66 -2.09
N ARG A 20 5.83 2.85 -2.14
CA ARG A 20 6.13 2.02 -3.30
C ARG A 20 5.01 1.00 -3.57
N LEU A 21 4.57 0.28 -2.55
CA LEU A 21 3.51 -0.72 -2.67
C LEU A 21 2.17 -0.11 -3.08
N ARG A 22 1.84 1.09 -2.58
CA ARG A 22 0.64 1.84 -2.95
C ARG A 22 0.65 2.26 -4.42
N ARG A 23 1.77 2.81 -4.91
CA ARG A 23 1.95 3.12 -6.34
C ARG A 23 1.80 1.88 -7.20
N HIS A 24 2.44 0.79 -6.81
CA HIS A 24 2.31 -0.48 -7.53
C HIS A 24 0.85 -0.99 -7.57
N LEU A 25 0.11 -0.88 -6.46
CA LEU A 25 -1.31 -1.23 -6.43
C LEU A 25 -2.14 -0.33 -7.35
N PHE A 26 -1.83 0.97 -7.43
CA PHE A 26 -2.48 1.89 -8.37
C PHE A 26 -2.21 1.48 -9.82
N ASP A 27 -0.97 1.19 -10.18
CA ASP A 27 -0.60 0.78 -11.53
C ASP A 27 -1.33 -0.51 -11.93
N LEU A 28 -1.36 -1.51 -11.04
CA LEU A 28 -2.10 -2.76 -11.26
C LEU A 28 -3.60 -2.52 -11.44
N ARG A 29 -4.20 -1.58 -10.68
CA ARG A 29 -5.62 -1.22 -10.84
C ARG A 29 -5.87 -0.53 -12.16
N SER A 30 -5.00 0.39 -12.57
CA SER A 30 -5.09 1.10 -13.85
C SER A 30 -4.98 0.13 -15.02
N GLN A 31 -4.02 -0.80 -14.98
CA GLN A 31 -3.87 -1.85 -15.98
C GLN A 31 -5.10 -2.77 -16.05
N ALA A 32 -5.68 -3.14 -14.90
CA ALA A 32 -6.86 -4.01 -14.84
C ALA A 32 -8.13 -3.38 -15.46
N VAL A 33 -8.17 -2.05 -15.62
CA VAL A 33 -9.29 -1.35 -16.26
C VAL A 33 -9.19 -1.43 -17.78
N THR A 34 -7.99 -1.31 -18.34
CA THR A 34 -7.77 -1.32 -19.78
C THR A 34 -7.73 -2.73 -20.35
N GLU A 35 -7.13 -3.67 -19.61
CA GLU A 35 -6.90 -5.05 -20.08
C GLU A 35 -6.97 -6.04 -18.92
N LYS A 36 -7.21 -7.33 -19.24
CA LYS A 36 -7.16 -8.38 -18.22
C LYS A 36 -5.73 -8.56 -17.76
N LEU A 37 -5.49 -8.40 -16.45
CA LEU A 37 -4.19 -8.69 -15.86
C LEU A 37 -3.75 -10.13 -16.14
N GLN A 38 -2.48 -10.29 -16.50
CA GLN A 38 -1.84 -11.60 -16.70
C GLN A 38 -1.85 -12.43 -15.40
N ASP A 39 -1.62 -11.78 -14.25
CA ASP A 39 -1.75 -12.40 -12.93
C ASP A 39 -2.64 -11.52 -12.02
N PRO A 40 -3.94 -11.84 -11.89
CA PRO A 40 -4.86 -11.15 -10.99
C PRO A 40 -4.47 -11.27 -9.50
N THR A 41 -3.66 -12.28 -9.12
CA THR A 41 -3.24 -12.46 -7.73
C THR A 41 -2.30 -11.35 -7.26
N LEU A 42 -1.67 -10.62 -8.18
CA LEU A 42 -0.79 -9.49 -7.87
C LEU A 42 -1.53 -8.39 -7.09
N LEU A 43 -2.79 -8.11 -7.44
CA LEU A 43 -3.62 -7.16 -6.70
C LEU A 43 -3.79 -7.57 -5.23
N THR A 44 -4.13 -8.85 -5.00
CA THR A 44 -4.32 -9.38 -3.65
C THR A 44 -3.00 -9.44 -2.88
N LYS A 45 -1.90 -9.82 -3.53
CA LYS A 45 -0.55 -9.83 -2.94
C LYS A 45 -0.10 -8.42 -2.54
N ALA A 46 -0.32 -7.43 -3.40
CA ALA A 46 0.01 -6.04 -3.12
C ALA A 46 -0.77 -5.50 -1.90
N LYS A 47 -2.11 -5.71 -1.86
CA LYS A 47 -2.95 -5.35 -0.70
C LYS A 47 -2.47 -6.00 0.60
N ARG A 48 -2.12 -7.30 0.56
CA ARG A 48 -1.60 -8.02 1.74
C ARG A 48 -0.25 -7.49 2.20
N ASN A 49 0.65 -7.13 1.28
CA ASN A 49 1.94 -6.54 1.65
C ASN A 49 1.74 -5.16 2.30
N ILE A 50 0.85 -4.32 1.76
CA ILE A 50 0.47 -3.02 2.35
C ILE A 50 -0.04 -3.21 3.78
N ALA A 51 -0.99 -4.14 3.99
CA ALA A 51 -1.54 -4.42 5.31
C ALA A 51 -0.45 -4.86 6.31
N ARG A 52 0.49 -5.72 5.89
CA ARG A 52 1.60 -6.17 6.75
C ARG A 52 2.52 -5.03 7.17
N VAL A 53 2.88 -4.15 6.23
CA VAL A 53 3.71 -2.97 6.51
C VAL A 53 2.98 -2.04 7.47
N PHE A 54 1.69 -1.80 7.24
CA PHE A 54 0.85 -0.98 8.11
C PHE A 54 0.77 -1.55 9.54
N THR A 55 0.55 -2.86 9.68
CA THR A 55 0.55 -3.51 11.00
C THR A 55 1.87 -3.32 11.72
N VAL A 56 3.02 -3.51 11.06
CA VAL A 56 4.33 -3.32 11.70
C VAL A 56 4.58 -1.86 12.08
N LEU A 57 4.14 -0.90 11.27
CA LEU A 57 4.22 0.52 11.61
C LEU A 57 3.35 0.84 12.85
N SER A 58 2.13 0.32 12.91
CA SER A 58 1.26 0.46 14.08
C SER A 58 1.81 -0.22 15.33
N GLU A 59 2.39 -1.43 15.20
CA GLU A 59 3.12 -2.10 16.28
C GLU A 59 4.28 -1.25 16.83
N ARG A 60 4.84 -0.35 16.01
CA ARG A 60 5.92 0.60 16.38
C ARG A 60 5.41 1.94 16.91
N GLY A 61 4.09 2.13 17.02
CA GLY A 61 3.48 3.38 17.51
C GLY A 61 3.35 4.48 16.45
N GLU A 62 3.45 4.14 15.16
CA GLU A 62 3.24 5.09 14.06
C GLU A 62 1.73 5.27 13.76
N ASP A 63 1.01 5.91 14.69
CA ASP A 63 -0.46 6.12 14.56
C ASP A 63 -0.82 7.15 13.47
N SER A 64 0.16 7.91 12.98
CA SER A 64 -0.03 8.96 11.98
C SER A 64 -0.12 8.45 10.52
N VAL A 65 0.15 7.15 10.30
CA VAL A 65 0.10 6.53 8.96
C VAL A 65 -1.31 6.54 8.39
N GLU A 66 -2.32 6.38 9.25
CA GLU A 66 -3.74 6.30 8.89
C GLU A 66 -4.32 7.68 8.52
N GLN A 67 -3.88 8.74 9.23
CA GLN A 67 -4.31 10.12 8.99
C GLN A 67 -3.88 10.63 7.61
N LYS A 68 -2.66 10.27 7.16
CA LYS A 68 -2.17 10.56 5.81
C LYS A 68 -2.93 9.76 4.74
N GLN A 69 -3.35 8.53 5.05
CA GLN A 69 -4.08 7.67 4.12
C GLN A 69 -5.50 8.17 3.87
N TYR A 70 -6.23 8.56 4.93
CA TYR A 70 -7.58 9.12 4.80
C TYR A 70 -7.58 10.40 3.96
N HIS A 71 -6.57 11.26 4.13
CA HIS A 71 -6.42 12.49 3.35
C HIS A 71 -6.21 12.21 1.85
N MET A 72 -5.37 11.24 1.49
CA MET A 72 -5.13 10.90 0.09
C MET A 72 -6.31 10.23 -0.61
N GLU A 73 -7.02 9.32 0.07
CA GLU A 73 -8.20 8.65 -0.49
C GLU A 73 -9.39 9.60 -0.62
N ALA A 74 -9.60 10.50 0.35
CA ALA A 74 -10.64 11.54 0.29
C ALA A 74 -10.39 12.55 -0.84
N LEU A 75 -9.14 12.87 -1.15
CA LEU A 75 -8.81 13.75 -2.28
C LEU A 75 -8.91 13.04 -3.65
N ALA A 76 -8.71 11.71 -3.69
CA ALA A 76 -8.82 10.93 -4.92
C ALA A 76 -10.29 10.65 -5.31
N SER A 77 -11.19 10.53 -4.33
CA SER A 77 -12.63 10.31 -4.57
C SER A 77 -13.34 11.55 -5.15
N HIS A 78 -12.84 12.76 -4.88
CA HIS A 78 -13.40 14.02 -5.38
C HIS A 78 -12.99 14.37 -6.83
N ARG A 79 -12.17 13.54 -7.50
CA ARG A 79 -11.78 13.73 -8.91
C ARG A 79 -12.58 12.88 -9.92
N LYS A 80 -13.73 12.34 -9.49
CA LYS A 80 -14.78 11.82 -10.37
C LYS A 80 -16.09 12.56 -10.11
N GLY A 81 -16.19 13.77 -10.66
CA GLY A 81 -17.39 14.58 -10.78
C GLY A 81 -17.37 15.26 -12.12
#